data_AF-A0A5K1F1D7-F1
#
_entry.id   AF-A0A5K1F1D7-F1
#
_cell.length_a   1.000
_cell.length_b   1.000
_cell.length_c   1.000
_cell.angle_alpha   90.00
_cell.angle_beta   90.00
_cell.angle_gamma   90.00
#
_symmetry.space_group_name_H-M   'P 1'
#
loop_
_entity.id
_entity.type
_entity.pdbx_description
1 polymer ?
#
loop_
_entity_poly.entity_id
_entity_poly.type
_entity_poly.pdbx_seq_one_letter_code
_entity_poly.pdbx_strand_id
1 'polypeptide(L)' 'SRPRQEQSLVRWATPQLHDIDALTKMVDPALKELYPVKSLSRFADVIALCVQ' A
#
# COMPACT_ATOMS: atom_id res chain seq x y z
N SER A 1 18.79 11.49 -1.46
CA SER A 1 18.31 10.56 -2.50
C SER A 1 17.59 9.41 -1.82
N ARG A 2 16.43 8.96 -2.33
CA ARG A 2 15.75 7.79 -1.76
C ARG A 2 16.50 6.49 -2.11
N PRO A 3 16.48 5.45 -1.27
CA PRO A 3 17.03 4.14 -1.56
C PRO A 3 16.52 3.59 -2.90
N ARG A 4 17.32 2.79 -3.61
CA ARG A 4 16.98 2.24 -4.94
C ARG A 4 15.64 1.49 -4.97
N GLN A 5 15.24 0.91 -3.85
CA GLN A 5 14.00 0.14 -3.70
C GLN A 5 12.76 1.05 -3.57
N GLU A 6 12.93 2.31 -3.16
CA GLU A 6 11.88 3.33 -3.01
C GLU A 6 11.72 4.22 -4.24
N GLN A 7 12.54 4.01 -5.27
CA GLN A 7 12.45 4.75 -6.53
C GLN A 7 11.35 4.20 -7.46
N SER A 8 10.88 2.97 -7.22
CA SER A 8 9.73 2.38 -7.89
C SER A 8 8.64 2.13 -6.86
N LEU A 9 7.46 2.73 -7.12
CA LEU A 9 6.31 2.59 -6.23
C LEU A 9 5.90 1.12 -6.08
N VAL A 10 5.90 0.36 -7.19
CA VAL A 10 5.56 -1.07 -7.17
C VAL A 10 6.54 -1.82 -6.29
N ARG A 11 7.85 -1.65 -6.51
CA ARG A 11 8.90 -2.35 -5.74
C ARG A 11 8.86 -2.01 -4.25
N TRP A 12 8.50 -0.78 -3.90
CA TRP A 12 8.34 -0.35 -2.53
C TRP A 12 7.04 -0.88 -1.89
N ALA A 13 5.94 -0.91 -2.65
CA ALA A 13 4.61 -1.27 -2.17
C ALA A 13 4.44 -2.78 -1.98
N THR A 14 4.96 -3.61 -2.90
CA THR A 14 4.80 -5.08 -2.88
C THR A 14 5.00 -5.73 -1.49
N PRO A 15 6.08 -5.47 -0.73
CA PRO A 15 6.27 -6.10 0.58
C PRO A 15 5.28 -5.65 1.65
N GLN A 16 4.62 -4.51 1.47
CA GLN A 16 3.70 -3.91 2.44
C GLN A 16 2.24 -4.31 2.20
N LEU A 17 1.89 -4.89 1.04
CA LEU A 17 0.51 -5.25 0.68
C LEU A 17 -0.10 -6.35 1.57
N HIS A 18 0.72 -7.12 2.28
CA HIS A 18 0.29 -8.23 3.13
C HIS A 18 0.06 -7.84 4.60
N ASP A 19 0.45 -6.63 5.01
CA ASP A 19 0.38 -6.16 6.39
C ASP A 19 -0.55 -4.95 6.50
N ILE A 20 -1.63 -5.08 7.27
CA ILE A 20 -2.63 -4.01 7.43
C ILE A 20 -2.07 -2.76 8.15
N ASP A 21 -1.11 -2.94 9.05
CA ASP A 21 -0.45 -1.82 9.73
C ASP A 21 0.49 -1.10 8.77
N ALA A 22 1.12 -1.83 7.85
CA ALA A 22 1.90 -1.24 6.76
C ALA A 22 1.00 -0.53 5.75
N LEU A 23 -0.10 -1.14 5.33
CA LEU A 23 -1.09 -0.52 4.43
C LEU A 23 -1.59 0.80 4.98
N THR A 24 -1.91 0.86 6.28
CA THR A 24 -2.39 2.09 6.91
C THR A 24 -1.34 3.23 6.86
N LYS A 25 -0.05 2.89 6.82
CA LYS A 25 1.05 3.86 6.66
C LYS A 25 1.32 4.25 5.21
N MET A 26 0.91 3.43 4.24
CA MET A 26 1.09 3.69 2.81
C MET A 26 0.01 4.59 2.22
N VAL A 27 -1.19 4.60 2.81
CA VAL A 27 -2.30 5.39 2.30
C VAL A 27 -2.01 6.87 2.48
N ASP A 28 -2.44 7.66 1.49
CA ASP A 28 -2.33 9.11 1.53
C ASP A 28 -3.01 9.67 2.79
N PRO A 29 -2.29 10.42 3.65
CA PRO A 29 -2.86 11.08 4.81
C PRO A 29 -4.03 12.03 4.49
N ALA A 30 -4.08 12.59 3.28
CA ALA A 30 -5.19 13.43 2.82
C ALA A 30 -6.50 12.64 2.61
N LEU A 31 -6.41 11.30 2.48
CA LEU A 31 -7.57 10.42 2.37
C LEU A 31 -8.06 9.91 3.73
N LYS A 32 -7.41 10.29 4.83
CA LYS A 32 -7.80 9.88 6.18
C LYS A 32 -9.28 10.24 6.41
N GLU A 33 -10.04 9.27 6.95
CA GLU A 33 -11.50 9.34 7.17
C GLU A 33 -12.40 9.20 5.94
N LEU A 34 -11.85 9.19 4.71
CA LEU A 34 -12.63 9.00 3.48
C LEU A 34 -12.83 7.52 3.10
N TYR A 35 -12.21 6.60 3.83
CA TYR A 35 -12.32 5.17 3.57
C TYR A 35 -12.39 4.35 4.87
N PRO A 36 -13.12 3.21 4.86
CA PRO A 36 -13.05 2.24 5.95
C PRO A 36 -11.68 1.56 6.00
N VAL A 37 -11.01 1.54 7.15
CA VAL A 37 -9.72 0.83 7.31
C VAL A 37 -9.83 -0.66 6.90
N LYS A 38 -10.99 -1.27 7.14
CA LYS A 38 -11.26 -2.67 6.79
C LYS A 38 -11.27 -2.94 5.27
N SER A 39 -11.53 -1.95 4.42
CA SER A 39 -11.52 -2.15 2.96
C SER A 39 -10.11 -2.12 2.35
N LEU A 40 -9.10 -1.68 3.10
CA LEU A 40 -7.71 -1.63 2.62
C LEU A 40 -7.15 -3.01 2.28
N SER A 41 -7.45 -4.04 3.08
CA SER A 41 -6.97 -5.40 2.82
C SER A 41 -7.48 -5.94 1.50
N ARG A 42 -8.78 -5.77 1.21
CA ARG A 42 -9.39 -6.17 -0.06
C ARG A 42 -8.78 -5.42 -1.25
N PHE A 43 -8.47 -4.14 -1.07
CA PHE A 43 -7.84 -3.35 -2.11
C PHE A 43 -6.39 -3.79 -2.36
N ALA A 44 -5.66 -4.09 -1.29
CA ALA A 44 -4.30 -4.61 -1.37
C ALA A 44 -4.23 -5.99 -2.04
N ASP A 45 -5.21 -6.87 -1.78
CA ASP A 45 -5.33 -8.17 -2.45
C ASP A 45 -5.46 -7.99 -3.98
N VAL A 46 -6.29 -7.04 -4.43
CA VAL A 46 -6.45 -6.74 -5.86
C VAL A 46 -5.17 -6.15 -6.46
N ILE A 47 -4.54 -5.19 -5.78
CA ILE A 47 -3.29 -4.60 -6.25
C ILE A 47 -2.20 -5.67 -6.37
N ALA A 48 -2.09 -6.56 -5.39
CA ALA A 48 -1.11 -7.65 -5.39
C ALA A 48 -1.27 -8.54 -6.63
N LEU A 49 -2.51 -8.90 -7.00
CA LEU A 49 -2.79 -9.68 -8.21
C LEU A 49 -2.42 -8.93 -9.50
N CYS A 50 -2.49 -7.61 -9.52
CA CYS A 50 -2.16 -6.80 -10.70
C CYS A 50 -0.65 -6.57 -10.90
N VAL A 51 0.15 -6.67 -9.83
CA VAL A 51 1.59 -6.37 -9.87
C VAL A 51 2.48 -7.61 -9.73
N GLN A 52 1.87 -8.79 -9.56
CA GLN A 52 2.51 -10.09 -9.78
C GLN A 52 2.74 -10.33 -11.28
#